data_AF-A0A1F8S6Z1-F1
#
_entry.id   AF-A0A1F8S6Z1-F1
#
_cell.length_a   1.000
_cell.length_b   1.000
_cell.length_c   1.000
_cell.angle_alpha   90.00
_cell.angle_beta   90.00
_cell.angle_gamma   90.00
#
_symmetry.space_group_name_H-M   'P 1'
#
loop_
_entity.id
_entity.type
_entity.pdbx_description
1 polymer ?
#
loop_
_entity_poly.entity_id
_entity_poly.type
_entity_poly.pdbx_seq_one_letter_code
_entity_poly.pdbx_strand_id
1 'polypeptide(L)'
;MDEFMVLARSLITIGLALLLMMLRLDAERFGTAEYYEATRYGERPRIRRRLAWYGIGFAIAIAILFIHPAPQRDLYLGSGDRLGAVLGGIGYGLLGILVAVSFATVRYHRIRFPDAWSYPGALLNSIATAFIDEVAFRGVLLGLLLVAGVNPTLANLTQALIYALTTRLGAPGRDRYLLVLTLGMGLIGGWLTVATGGIAAAFLGHAITRFAVFLCTGHTGQTKPRGREVEEIEKRRRPPDGWRVIGSRESTSRDR
;
A
#
# COMPACT_ATOMS: atom_id res chain seq x y z
N MET A 1 3.21 -9.86 40.98
CA MET A 1 2.79 -10.83 39.95
C MET A 1 2.17 -10.11 38.75
N ASP A 2 1.30 -9.13 38.99
CA ASP A 2 0.62 -8.38 37.92
C ASP A 2 1.55 -7.54 37.03
N GLU A 3 2.55 -6.85 37.62
CA GLU A 3 3.53 -6.07 36.83
C GLU A 3 4.35 -6.94 35.88
N PHE A 4 4.76 -8.12 36.34
CA PHE A 4 5.49 -9.08 35.51
C PHE A 4 4.63 -9.56 34.34
N MET A 5 3.35 -9.84 34.57
CA MET A 5 2.42 -10.25 33.51
C MET A 5 2.17 -9.14 32.50
N VAL A 6 2.04 -7.89 32.95
CA VAL A 6 1.92 -6.72 32.06
C VAL A 6 3.17 -6.58 31.20
N LEU A 7 4.36 -6.64 31.81
CA LEU A 7 5.63 -6.55 31.10
C LEU A 7 5.78 -7.66 30.05
N ALA A 8 5.49 -8.91 30.41
CA ALA A 8 5.57 -10.05 29.49
C ALA A 8 4.62 -9.87 28.29
N ARG A 9 3.37 -9.45 28.54
CA ARG A 9 2.37 -9.18 27.49
C ARG A 9 2.79 -8.05 26.57
N SER A 10 3.41 -6.99 27.10
CA SER A 10 3.95 -5.88 26.30
C SER A 10 5.13 -6.34 25.43
N LEU A 11 6.08 -7.12 25.97
CA LEU A 11 7.21 -7.64 25.22
C LEU A 11 6.78 -8.59 24.09
N ILE A 12 5.81 -9.48 24.37
CA ILE A 12 5.22 -10.34 23.33
C ILE A 12 4.57 -9.48 22.24
N THR A 13 3.84 -8.43 22.61
CA THR A 13 3.21 -7.52 21.65
C THR A 13 4.25 -6.82 20.76
N ILE A 14 5.37 -6.37 21.32
CA ILE A 14 6.48 -5.80 20.54
C ILE A 14 7.04 -6.84 19.56
N GLY A 15 7.27 -8.08 20.00
CA GLY A 15 7.71 -9.16 19.12
C GLY A 15 6.74 -9.41 17.96
N LEU A 16 5.43 -9.45 18.24
CA LEU A 16 4.39 -9.59 17.22
C LEU A 16 4.32 -8.39 16.26
N ALA A 17 4.54 -7.17 16.77
CA ALA A 17 4.63 -5.96 15.95
C ALA A 17 5.78 -6.04 14.95
N LEU A 18 6.96 -6.46 15.41
CA LEU A 18 8.13 -6.66 14.55
C LEU A 18 7.86 -7.74 13.51
N LEU A 19 7.15 -8.82 13.86
CA LEU A 19 6.74 -9.84 12.90
C LEU A 19 5.77 -9.29 11.84
N LEU A 20 4.82 -8.42 12.19
CA LEU A 20 3.97 -7.73 11.19
C LEU A 20 4.80 -6.86 10.24
N MET A 21 5.80 -6.14 10.75
CA MET A 21 6.68 -5.32 9.92
C MET A 21 7.55 -6.17 9.00
N MET A 22 8.08 -7.30 9.49
CA MET A 22 8.79 -8.29 8.68
C MET A 22 7.88 -8.91 7.62
N LEU A 23 6.64 -9.25 7.98
CA LEU A 23 5.64 -9.75 7.06
C LEU A 23 5.36 -8.73 5.94
N ARG A 24 5.30 -7.43 6.26
CA ARG A 24 5.20 -6.36 5.26
C ARG A 24 6.45 -6.28 4.39
N LEU A 25 7.64 -6.36 4.97
CA LEU A 25 8.91 -6.35 4.24
C LEU A 25 8.98 -7.46 3.18
N ASP A 26 8.41 -8.62 3.47
CA ASP A 26 8.37 -9.78 2.59
C ASP A 26 7.12 -9.85 1.70
N ALA A 27 6.21 -8.86 1.76
CA ALA A 27 4.94 -8.87 1.03
C ALA A 27 5.09 -9.10 -0.49
N GLU A 28 6.21 -8.68 -1.10
CA GLU A 28 6.50 -8.93 -2.52
C GLU A 28 6.61 -10.43 -2.82
N ARG A 29 7.21 -11.24 -1.93
CA ARG A 29 7.36 -12.69 -2.08
C ARG A 29 6.02 -13.43 -2.04
N PHE A 30 5.05 -12.83 -1.36
CA PHE A 30 3.68 -13.34 -1.24
C PHE A 30 2.72 -12.74 -2.27
N GLY A 31 3.18 -11.75 -3.06
CA GLY A 31 2.39 -11.09 -4.07
C GLY A 31 1.32 -10.14 -3.51
N THR A 32 1.54 -9.59 -2.32
CA THR A 32 0.64 -8.67 -1.59
C THR A 32 1.24 -7.27 -1.41
N ALA A 33 2.43 -7.03 -2.00
CA ALA A 33 3.10 -5.72 -1.93
C ALA A 33 2.21 -4.57 -2.43
N GLU A 34 2.59 -3.33 -2.11
CA GLU A 34 1.82 -2.11 -2.42
C GLU A 34 1.61 -1.86 -3.92
N TYR A 35 0.35 -1.83 -4.37
CA TYR A 35 -0.03 -1.66 -5.78
C TYR A 35 0.27 -2.88 -6.70
N TYR A 36 0.37 -4.10 -6.15
CA TYR A 36 0.64 -5.32 -6.93
C TYR A 36 -0.55 -6.25 -6.94
N GLU A 37 -0.90 -6.67 -8.15
CA GLU A 37 -1.73 -7.82 -8.46
C GLU A 37 -0.94 -8.95 -9.18
N ALA A 38 0.25 -8.64 -9.71
CA ALA A 38 1.20 -9.47 -10.43
C ALA A 38 2.63 -9.13 -9.95
N THR A 39 3.57 -10.08 -10.01
CA THR A 39 4.96 -9.88 -9.61
C THR A 39 5.66 -8.82 -10.47
N ARG A 40 6.89 -8.41 -10.12
CA ARG A 40 7.73 -7.50 -10.92
C ARG A 40 7.85 -7.91 -12.40
N TYR A 41 7.67 -9.20 -12.70
CA TYR A 41 7.74 -9.79 -14.04
C TYR A 41 6.37 -10.02 -14.70
N GLY A 42 5.28 -9.58 -14.07
CA GLY A 42 3.92 -9.75 -14.58
C GLY A 42 3.28 -11.11 -14.29
N GLU A 43 3.92 -11.96 -13.49
CA GLU A 43 3.36 -13.26 -13.13
C GLU A 43 2.25 -13.11 -12.09
N ARG A 44 1.13 -13.82 -12.26
CA ARG A 44 0.10 -13.88 -11.21
C ARG A 44 0.65 -14.66 -10.01
N PRO A 45 0.70 -14.07 -8.80
CA PRO A 45 1.18 -14.78 -7.62
C PRO A 45 0.22 -15.91 -7.25
N ARG A 46 0.80 -16.99 -6.73
CA ARG A 46 0.04 -18.18 -6.30
C ARG A 46 -0.93 -17.79 -5.18
N ILE A 47 -2.24 -18.04 -5.39
CA ILE A 47 -3.31 -17.74 -4.43
C ILE A 47 -2.98 -18.25 -3.02
N ARG A 48 -2.41 -19.46 -2.89
CA ARG A 48 -2.01 -20.04 -1.60
C ARG A 48 -1.03 -19.15 -0.81
N ARG A 49 -0.08 -18.50 -1.50
CA ARG A 49 0.88 -17.60 -0.84
C ARG A 49 0.21 -16.32 -0.34
N ARG A 50 -0.69 -15.73 -1.14
CA ARG A 50 -1.48 -14.57 -0.71
C ARG A 50 -2.35 -14.89 0.50
N LEU A 51 -3.07 -16.01 0.46
CA LEU A 51 -3.90 -16.45 1.57
C LEU A 51 -3.07 -16.72 2.83
N ALA A 52 -1.87 -17.30 2.70
CA ALA A 52 -0.97 -17.48 3.84
C ALA A 52 -0.52 -16.13 4.43
N TRP A 53 -0.18 -15.15 3.59
CA TRP A 53 0.20 -13.81 4.06
C TRP A 53 -0.95 -13.12 4.81
N TYR A 54 -2.16 -13.16 4.25
CA TYR A 54 -3.34 -12.62 4.94
C TYR A 54 -3.64 -13.38 6.23
N GLY A 55 -3.66 -14.72 6.18
CA GLY A 55 -3.92 -15.55 7.34
C GLY A 55 -2.95 -15.25 8.49
N ILE A 56 -1.65 -15.14 8.20
CA ILE A 56 -0.64 -14.78 9.21
C ILE A 56 -0.85 -13.34 9.70
N GLY A 57 -1.07 -12.37 8.80
CA GLY A 57 -1.28 -10.98 9.19
C GLY A 57 -2.49 -10.78 10.10
N PHE A 58 -3.64 -11.37 9.74
CA PHE A 58 -4.84 -11.36 10.57
C PHE A 58 -4.65 -12.13 11.87
N ALA A 59 -4.01 -13.30 11.85
CA ALA A 59 -3.75 -14.08 13.06
C ALA A 59 -2.87 -13.30 14.06
N ILE A 60 -1.82 -12.61 13.59
CA ILE A 60 -0.97 -11.78 14.45
C ILE A 60 -1.76 -10.57 14.97
N ALA A 61 -2.53 -9.88 14.12
CA ALA A 61 -3.38 -8.77 14.55
C ALA A 61 -4.36 -9.19 15.67
N ILE A 62 -5.01 -10.34 15.51
CA ILE A 62 -5.90 -10.92 16.51
C ILE A 62 -5.12 -11.28 17.78
N ALA A 63 -3.94 -11.91 17.65
CA ALA A 63 -3.12 -12.23 18.80
C ALA A 63 -2.75 -10.99 19.62
N ILE A 64 -2.40 -9.87 18.96
CA ILE A 64 -2.12 -8.59 19.64
C ILE A 64 -3.36 -8.07 20.39
N LEU A 65 -4.56 -8.18 19.79
CA LEU A 65 -5.81 -7.79 20.45
C LEU A 65 -6.09 -8.57 21.74
N PHE A 66 -5.71 -9.85 21.80
CA PHE A 66 -5.90 -10.65 23.01
C PHE A 66 -4.75 -10.52 24.02
N ILE A 67 -3.52 -10.38 23.52
CA ILE A 67 -2.32 -10.39 24.35
C ILE A 67 -2.04 -9.01 24.94
N HIS A 68 -2.25 -7.90 24.23
CA HIS A 68 -1.94 -6.58 24.79
C HIS A 68 -2.89 -6.24 25.96
N PRO A 69 -2.44 -5.59 27.05
CA PRO A 69 -3.31 -5.25 28.18
C PRO A 69 -4.44 -4.27 27.84
N ALA A 70 -4.19 -3.29 26.97
CA ALA A 70 -5.19 -2.29 26.57
C ALA A 70 -5.06 -1.90 25.08
N PRO A 71 -5.36 -2.79 24.13
CA PRO A 71 -5.06 -2.60 22.70
C PRO A 71 -5.82 -1.43 22.06
N GLN A 72 -7.05 -1.15 22.48
CA GLN A 72 -7.81 -0.02 21.92
C GLN A 72 -7.26 1.33 22.40
N ARG A 73 -6.88 1.40 23.68
CA ARG A 73 -6.41 2.65 24.31
C ARG A 73 -4.96 2.96 23.94
N ASP A 74 -4.10 1.97 24.01
CA ASP A 74 -2.65 2.18 23.92
C ASP A 74 -2.15 2.00 22.48
N LEU A 75 -2.82 1.15 21.69
CA LEU A 75 -2.41 0.79 20.32
C LEU A 75 -3.41 1.24 19.25
N TYR A 76 -4.42 2.03 19.62
CA TYR A 76 -5.44 2.54 18.69
C TYR A 76 -6.15 1.44 17.87
N LEU A 77 -6.15 0.19 18.34
CA LEU A 77 -6.75 -0.96 17.65
C LEU A 77 -8.28 -1.00 17.83
N GLY A 78 -8.93 0.07 17.38
CA GLY A 78 -10.36 0.27 17.42
C GLY A 78 -10.82 1.24 16.34
N SER A 79 -12.12 1.54 16.37
CA SER A 79 -12.73 2.47 15.43
C SER A 79 -12.53 3.94 15.81
N GLY A 80 -12.24 4.23 17.08
CA GLY A 80 -12.18 5.61 17.58
C GLY A 80 -13.56 6.27 17.61
N ASP A 81 -13.59 7.60 17.50
CA ASP A 81 -14.81 8.35 17.21
C ASP A 81 -15.38 7.91 15.86
N ARG A 82 -16.56 7.29 15.87
CA ARG A 82 -17.16 6.68 14.68
C ARG A 82 -17.48 7.72 13.60
N LEU A 83 -17.97 8.89 13.98
CA LEU A 83 -18.34 9.92 13.01
C LEU A 83 -17.10 10.52 12.38
N GLY A 84 -16.12 10.91 13.20
CA GLY A 84 -14.80 11.36 12.75
C GLY A 84 -14.08 10.30 11.91
N ALA A 85 -14.20 9.01 12.26
CA ALA A 85 -13.60 7.92 11.51
C ALA A 85 -14.16 7.79 10.10
N VAL A 86 -15.49 7.85 9.96
CA VAL A 86 -16.15 7.76 8.64
C VAL A 86 -15.88 9.01 7.81
N LEU A 87 -16.10 10.21 8.36
CA LEU A 87 -15.90 11.46 7.62
C LEU A 87 -14.42 11.67 7.26
N GLY A 88 -13.52 11.46 8.23
CA GLY A 88 -12.08 11.55 8.04
C GLY A 88 -11.58 10.50 7.05
N GLY A 89 -12.06 9.27 7.14
CA GLY A 89 -11.70 8.20 6.21
C GLY A 89 -12.18 8.44 4.78
N ILE A 90 -13.41 8.94 4.59
CA ILE A 90 -13.92 9.34 3.28
C ILE A 90 -13.12 10.52 2.72
N GLY A 91 -12.89 11.57 3.52
CA GLY A 91 -12.10 12.73 3.10
C GLY A 91 -10.68 12.34 2.70
N TYR A 92 -10.03 11.49 3.49
CA TYR A 92 -8.71 10.93 3.20
C TYR A 92 -8.72 10.07 1.93
N GLY A 93 -9.75 9.26 1.73
CA GLY A 93 -9.94 8.47 0.50
C GLY A 93 -10.15 9.34 -0.73
N LEU A 94 -10.93 10.42 -0.64
CA LEU A 94 -11.15 11.38 -1.73
C LEU A 94 -9.86 12.10 -2.10
N LEU A 95 -9.06 12.50 -1.12
CA LEU A 95 -7.72 13.03 -1.36
C LEU A 95 -6.85 12.01 -2.10
N GLY A 96 -6.89 10.74 -1.68
CA GLY A 96 -6.19 9.65 -2.36
C GLY A 96 -6.63 9.44 -3.80
N ILE A 97 -7.93 9.52 -4.08
CA ILE A 97 -8.49 9.46 -5.45
C ILE A 97 -7.95 10.63 -6.28
N LEU A 98 -7.99 11.85 -5.75
CA LEU A 98 -7.49 13.04 -6.43
C LEU A 98 -6.00 12.90 -6.77
N VAL A 99 -5.20 12.39 -5.83
CA VAL A 99 -3.77 12.12 -6.03
C VAL A 99 -3.55 11.03 -7.08
N ALA A 100 -4.33 9.95 -7.07
CA ALA A 100 -4.25 8.86 -8.04
C ALA A 100 -4.60 9.33 -9.47
N VAL A 101 -5.68 10.10 -9.61
CA VAL A 101 -6.09 10.70 -10.89
C VAL A 101 -5.05 11.68 -11.39
N SER A 102 -4.57 12.57 -10.51
CA SER A 102 -3.54 13.56 -10.86
C SER A 102 -2.26 12.87 -11.33
N PHE A 103 -1.83 11.83 -10.63
CA PHE A 103 -0.69 11.01 -11.04
C PHE A 103 -0.89 10.40 -12.42
N ALA A 104 -2.03 9.74 -12.65
CA ALA A 104 -2.31 9.09 -13.92
C ALA A 104 -2.35 10.10 -15.08
N THR A 105 -3.00 11.25 -14.89
CA THR A 105 -3.08 12.31 -15.89
C THR A 105 -1.71 12.92 -16.19
N VAL A 106 -0.87 13.20 -15.18
CA VAL A 106 0.47 13.76 -15.41
C VAL A 106 1.42 12.73 -16.00
N ARG A 107 1.35 11.47 -15.56
CA ARG A 107 2.29 10.40 -15.93
C ARG A 107 1.97 9.77 -17.27
N TYR A 108 0.69 9.54 -17.56
CA TYR A 108 0.20 8.78 -18.71
C TYR A 108 -0.64 9.61 -19.69
N HIS A 109 -0.96 10.87 -19.37
CA HIS A 109 -1.86 11.75 -20.14
C HIS A 109 -3.28 11.19 -20.33
N ARG A 110 -3.63 10.12 -19.59
CA ARG A 110 -4.96 9.49 -19.57
C ARG A 110 -5.09 8.59 -18.34
N ILE A 111 -6.32 8.30 -17.96
CA ILE A 111 -6.63 7.21 -17.05
C ILE A 111 -6.51 5.89 -17.83
N ARG A 112 -5.84 4.90 -17.23
CA ARG A 112 -5.70 3.56 -17.82
C ARG A 112 -6.48 2.60 -16.94
N PHE A 113 -7.65 2.16 -17.39
CA PHE A 113 -8.42 1.20 -16.63
C PHE A 113 -7.85 -0.22 -16.76
N PRO A 114 -7.85 -1.01 -15.68
CA PRO A 114 -7.45 -2.42 -15.73
C PRO A 114 -8.54 -3.30 -16.34
N ASP A 115 -8.20 -4.56 -16.64
CA ASP A 115 -9.15 -5.56 -17.13
C ASP A 115 -10.26 -5.84 -16.11
N ALA A 116 -11.51 -5.99 -16.54
CA ALA A 116 -12.68 -6.11 -15.64
C ALA A 116 -12.55 -7.27 -14.64
N TRP A 117 -11.93 -8.37 -15.03
CA TRP A 117 -11.74 -9.56 -14.18
C TRP A 117 -10.76 -9.36 -13.02
N SER A 118 -9.96 -8.30 -13.05
CA SER A 118 -9.00 -7.98 -11.99
C SER A 118 -9.62 -7.21 -10.81
N TYR A 119 -10.81 -6.64 -10.97
CA TYR A 119 -11.43 -5.75 -9.98
C TYR A 119 -11.70 -6.45 -8.63
N PRO A 120 -12.32 -7.65 -8.59
CA PRO A 120 -12.61 -8.31 -7.31
C PRO A 120 -11.33 -8.67 -6.54
N GLY A 121 -10.31 -9.16 -7.25
CA GLY A 121 -9.03 -9.52 -6.66
C GLY A 121 -8.29 -8.30 -6.12
N ALA A 122 -8.23 -7.23 -6.90
CA ALA A 122 -7.60 -5.97 -6.50
C ALA A 122 -8.31 -5.28 -5.33
N LEU A 123 -9.64 -5.32 -5.28
CA LEU A 123 -10.42 -4.77 -4.17
C LEU A 123 -10.13 -5.52 -2.87
N LEU A 124 -10.24 -6.86 -2.87
CA LEU A 124 -9.94 -7.69 -1.71
C LEU A 124 -8.49 -7.52 -1.25
N ASN A 125 -7.54 -7.47 -2.19
CA ASN A 125 -6.13 -7.24 -1.90
C ASN A 125 -5.90 -5.87 -1.28
N SER A 126 -6.58 -4.83 -1.77
CA SER A 126 -6.45 -3.48 -1.25
C SER A 126 -6.99 -3.37 0.17
N ILE A 127 -8.16 -3.95 0.45
CA ILE A 127 -8.77 -3.98 1.77
C ILE A 127 -7.89 -4.77 2.76
N ALA A 128 -7.55 -6.01 2.43
CA ALA A 128 -6.81 -6.87 3.36
C ALA A 128 -5.41 -6.33 3.66
N THR A 129 -4.73 -5.80 2.65
CA THR A 129 -3.40 -5.22 2.83
C THR A 129 -3.47 -3.91 3.61
N ALA A 130 -4.42 -3.02 3.30
CA ALA A 130 -4.61 -1.79 4.05
C ALA A 130 -4.91 -2.09 5.52
N PHE A 131 -5.75 -3.10 5.82
CA PHE A 131 -6.03 -3.49 7.20
C PHE A 131 -4.77 -3.89 7.96
N ILE A 132 -3.98 -4.81 7.40
CA ILE A 132 -2.75 -5.30 8.04
C ILE A 132 -1.73 -4.18 8.20
N ASP A 133 -1.58 -3.32 7.19
CA ASP A 133 -0.68 -2.16 7.26
C ASP A 133 -1.12 -1.17 8.34
N GLU A 134 -2.41 -0.83 8.42
CA GLU A 134 -2.89 0.12 9.41
C GLU A 134 -2.80 -0.43 10.83
N VAL A 135 -3.09 -1.72 11.04
CA VAL A 135 -2.83 -2.37 12.33
C VAL A 135 -1.35 -2.28 12.70
N ALA A 136 -0.44 -2.62 11.79
CA ALA A 136 0.98 -2.67 12.08
C ALA A 136 1.58 -1.29 12.36
N PHE A 137 1.30 -0.30 11.49
CA PHE A 137 2.00 0.99 11.50
C PHE A 137 1.24 2.08 12.25
N ARG A 138 -0.07 2.21 12.02
CA ARG A 138 -0.88 3.30 12.60
C ARG A 138 -1.50 2.90 13.93
N GLY A 139 -1.73 1.60 14.12
CA GLY A 139 -2.10 1.04 15.39
C GLY A 139 -0.86 0.78 16.27
N VAL A 140 -0.22 -0.36 16.06
CA VAL A 140 0.74 -0.93 17.01
C VAL A 140 2.03 -0.10 17.09
N LEU A 141 2.72 0.18 15.97
CA LEU A 141 3.97 0.94 16.01
C LEU A 141 3.77 2.36 16.54
N LEU A 142 2.81 3.09 15.98
CA LEU A 142 2.49 4.45 16.41
C LEU A 142 2.09 4.48 17.89
N GLY A 143 1.19 3.58 18.31
CA GLY A 143 0.77 3.45 19.69
C GLY A 143 1.92 3.15 20.65
N LEU A 144 2.78 2.18 20.32
CA LEU A 144 3.96 1.86 21.13
C LEU A 144 4.92 3.06 21.26
N LEU A 145 5.14 3.83 20.20
CA LEU A 145 5.97 5.04 20.24
C LEU A 145 5.37 6.09 21.18
N LEU A 146 4.05 6.30 21.11
CA LEU A 146 3.33 7.24 21.97
C LEU A 146 3.35 6.80 23.44
N VAL A 147 3.13 5.51 23.70
CA VAL A 147 3.22 4.93 25.06
C VAL A 147 4.64 5.06 25.63
N ALA A 148 5.67 4.94 24.78
CA ALA A 148 7.06 5.16 25.16
C ALA A 148 7.41 6.65 25.39
N GLY A 149 6.44 7.57 25.27
CA GLY A 149 6.63 9.00 25.52
C GLY A 149 7.20 9.79 24.34
N VAL A 150 7.27 9.19 23.14
CA VAL A 150 7.69 9.93 21.94
C VAL A 150 6.61 10.96 21.59
N ASN A 151 7.01 12.21 21.34
CA ASN A 151 6.08 13.25 20.93
C ASN A 151 5.27 12.83 19.68
N PRO A 152 3.97 13.15 19.59
CA PRO A 152 3.10 12.70 18.49
C PRO A 152 3.61 12.99 17.07
N THR A 153 4.24 14.15 16.87
CA THR A 153 4.76 14.52 15.54
C THR A 153 5.91 13.60 15.14
N LEU A 154 6.84 13.34 16.07
CA LEU A 154 7.99 12.48 15.81
C LEU A 154 7.57 11.01 15.71
N ALA A 155 6.60 10.57 16.50
CA ALA A 155 6.04 9.22 16.41
C ALA A 155 5.38 8.99 15.04
N ASN A 156 4.59 9.96 14.57
CA ASN A 156 3.95 9.92 13.26
C ASN A 156 4.96 9.93 12.10
N LEU A 157 6.00 10.77 12.20
CA LEU A 157 7.08 10.78 11.21
C LEU A 157 7.83 9.43 11.20
N THR A 158 8.17 8.90 12.37
CA THR A 158 8.91 7.65 12.52
C THR A 158 8.14 6.47 11.94
N GLN A 159 6.84 6.32 12.25
CA GLN A 159 6.04 5.25 11.64
C GLN A 159 5.98 5.37 10.11
N ALA A 160 5.85 6.59 9.58
CA ALA A 160 5.71 6.80 8.15
C ALA A 160 7.01 6.45 7.41
N LEU A 161 8.17 6.78 8.00
CA LEU A 161 9.48 6.39 7.49
C LEU A 161 9.67 4.86 7.54
N ILE A 162 9.34 4.22 8.66
CA ILE A 162 9.45 2.74 8.77
C ILE A 162 8.49 2.07 7.78
N TYR A 163 7.29 2.61 7.56
CA TYR A 163 6.37 2.13 6.53
C TYR A 163 6.97 2.25 5.11
N ALA A 164 7.51 3.41 4.76
CA ALA A 164 8.16 3.63 3.46
C ALA A 164 9.38 2.72 3.24
N LEU A 165 10.13 2.42 4.31
CA LEU A 165 11.26 1.49 4.26
C LEU A 165 10.81 0.03 4.09
N THR A 166 9.80 -0.41 4.85
CA THR A 166 9.28 -1.79 4.78
C THR A 166 8.60 -2.08 3.44
N THR A 167 8.06 -1.07 2.78
CA THR A 167 7.49 -1.18 1.42
C THR A 167 8.53 -1.18 0.31
N ARG A 168 9.80 -0.89 0.65
CA ARG A 168 10.95 -0.82 -0.26
C ARG A 168 10.71 0.13 -1.45
N LEU A 169 9.87 1.15 -1.27
CA LEU A 169 9.56 2.11 -2.33
C LEU A 169 10.75 3.00 -2.70
N GLY A 170 11.75 3.13 -1.82
CA GLY A 170 13.01 3.82 -2.11
C GLY A 170 14.05 3.00 -2.90
N ALA A 171 13.79 1.71 -3.20
CA ALA A 171 14.76 0.85 -3.86
C ALA A 171 15.01 1.26 -5.34
N PRO A 172 16.22 0.99 -5.91
CA PRO A 172 16.53 1.30 -7.29
C PRO A 172 15.52 0.71 -8.29
N GLY A 173 14.98 1.57 -9.15
CA GLY A 173 13.97 1.19 -10.14
C GLY A 173 12.51 1.33 -9.68
N ARG A 174 12.27 1.93 -8.51
CA ARG A 174 10.93 2.36 -8.07
C ARG A 174 10.67 3.82 -8.45
N ASP A 175 9.40 4.17 -8.65
CA ASP A 175 8.99 5.55 -8.95
C ASP A 175 9.08 6.40 -7.67
N ARG A 176 9.86 7.50 -7.74
CA ARG A 176 10.04 8.43 -6.61
C ARG A 176 8.72 9.09 -6.21
N TYR A 177 7.79 9.26 -7.15
CA TYR A 177 6.48 9.80 -6.85
C TYR A 177 5.72 8.93 -5.85
N LEU A 178 5.76 7.59 -6.03
CA LEU A 178 5.11 6.66 -5.11
C LEU A 178 5.72 6.74 -3.70
N LEU A 179 7.03 6.95 -3.58
CA LEU A 179 7.66 7.17 -2.28
C LEU A 179 7.11 8.43 -1.58
N VAL A 180 7.04 9.56 -2.30
CA VAL A 180 6.52 10.82 -1.76
C VAL A 180 5.03 10.68 -1.39
N LEU A 181 4.25 10.05 -2.25
CA LEU A 181 2.84 9.75 -2.01
C LEU A 181 2.67 8.91 -0.75
N THR A 182 3.39 7.80 -0.64
CA THR A 182 3.30 6.90 0.52
C THR A 182 3.74 7.58 1.82
N LEU A 183 4.76 8.45 1.79
CA LEU A 183 5.14 9.25 2.96
C LEU A 183 4.06 10.28 3.33
N GLY A 184 3.60 11.07 2.36
CA GLY A 184 2.60 12.12 2.60
C GLY A 184 1.28 11.55 3.10
N MET A 185 0.75 10.54 2.42
CA MET A 185 -0.46 9.84 2.84
C MET A 185 -0.24 9.13 4.18
N GLY A 186 0.92 8.51 4.39
CA GLY A 186 1.25 7.86 5.66
C GLY A 186 1.29 8.79 6.87
N LEU A 187 1.71 10.04 6.68
CA LEU A 187 1.67 11.10 7.71
C LEU A 187 0.23 11.53 8.00
N ILE A 188 -0.59 11.73 6.96
CA ILE A 188 -2.01 12.08 7.11
C ILE A 188 -2.76 10.95 7.83
N GLY A 189 -2.51 9.70 7.45
CA GLY A 189 -3.12 8.52 8.07
C GLY A 189 -2.77 8.42 9.57
N GLY A 190 -1.49 8.57 9.94
CA GLY A 190 -1.12 8.53 11.35
C GLY A 190 -1.66 9.71 12.17
N TRP A 191 -1.76 10.90 11.57
CA TRP A 191 -2.45 12.02 12.20
C TRP A 191 -3.94 11.73 12.41
N LEU A 192 -4.63 11.17 11.41
CA LEU A 192 -6.04 10.77 11.52
C LEU A 192 -6.25 9.72 12.61
N THR A 193 -5.34 8.76 12.75
CA THR A 193 -5.45 7.74 13.80
C THR A 193 -5.40 8.33 15.19
N VAL A 194 -4.47 9.26 15.44
CA VAL A 194 -4.41 9.97 16.73
C VAL A 194 -5.63 10.86 16.92
N ALA A 195 -6.02 11.62 15.90
CA ALA A 195 -7.14 12.56 15.97
C ALA A 195 -8.49 11.87 16.21
N THR A 196 -8.70 10.69 15.63
CA THR A 196 -9.95 9.92 15.79
C THR A 196 -9.89 8.92 16.94
N GLY A 197 -8.71 8.61 17.48
CA GLY A 197 -8.56 7.60 18.53
C GLY A 197 -8.68 6.16 18.02
N GLY A 198 -8.46 5.92 16.71
CA GLY A 198 -8.54 4.58 16.13
C GLY A 198 -8.04 4.50 14.69
N ILE A 199 -7.72 3.29 14.22
CA ILE A 199 -7.21 3.07 12.87
C ILE A 199 -8.26 3.18 11.76
N ALA A 200 -9.56 3.24 12.08
CA ALA A 200 -10.63 3.12 11.08
C ALA A 200 -10.60 4.20 9.98
N ALA A 201 -10.34 5.47 10.32
CA ALA A 201 -10.20 6.54 9.31
C ALA A 201 -9.05 6.25 8.35
N ALA A 202 -7.87 5.96 8.90
CA ALA A 202 -6.67 5.70 8.13
C ALA A 202 -6.83 4.45 7.26
N PHE A 203 -7.47 3.40 7.79
CA PHE A 203 -7.80 2.17 7.06
C PHE A 203 -8.71 2.42 5.88
N LEU A 204 -9.84 3.11 6.10
CA LEU A 204 -10.79 3.39 5.04
C LEU A 204 -10.14 4.19 3.91
N GLY A 205 -9.46 5.30 4.24
CA GLY A 205 -8.83 6.12 3.22
C GLY A 205 -7.62 5.45 2.55
N HIS A 206 -6.85 4.63 3.26
CA HIS A 206 -5.77 3.84 2.66
C HIS A 206 -6.32 2.80 1.68
N ALA A 207 -7.37 2.06 2.05
CA ALA A 207 -8.01 1.08 1.16
C ALA A 207 -8.54 1.76 -0.12
N ILE A 208 -9.23 2.90 0.02
CA ILE A 208 -9.73 3.71 -1.11
C ILE A 208 -8.57 4.19 -1.98
N THR A 209 -7.54 4.80 -1.39
CA THR A 209 -6.37 5.33 -2.11
C THR A 209 -5.69 4.24 -2.92
N ARG A 210 -5.44 3.09 -2.30
CA ARG A 210 -4.77 1.97 -2.93
C ARG A 210 -5.56 1.42 -4.11
N PHE A 211 -6.87 1.29 -3.96
CA PHE A 211 -7.75 0.85 -5.04
C PHE A 211 -7.86 1.90 -6.14
N ALA A 212 -7.91 3.20 -5.80
CA ALA A 212 -7.94 4.29 -6.76
C ALA A 212 -6.67 4.35 -7.62
N VAL A 213 -5.48 4.15 -7.01
CA VAL A 213 -4.22 4.05 -7.76
C VAL A 213 -4.28 2.89 -8.76
N PHE A 214 -4.75 1.72 -8.33
CA PHE A 214 -4.94 0.57 -9.23
C PHE A 214 -5.89 0.89 -10.40
N LEU A 215 -7.05 1.49 -10.12
CA LEU A 215 -8.02 1.87 -11.16
C LEU A 215 -7.46 2.91 -12.13
N CYS A 216 -6.69 3.88 -11.64
CA CYS A 216 -6.23 5.01 -12.43
C CYS A 216 -5.02 4.66 -13.31
N THR A 217 -4.14 3.78 -12.83
CA THR A 217 -2.92 3.39 -13.56
C THR A 217 -3.12 2.12 -14.38
N GLY A 218 -4.08 1.26 -14.04
CA GLY A 218 -4.42 0.05 -14.78
C GLY A 218 -3.31 -1.00 -14.75
N HIS A 219 -2.30 -0.78 -13.92
CA HIS A 219 -1.24 -1.74 -13.70
C HIS A 219 -1.71 -2.76 -12.67
N THR A 220 -1.78 -4.01 -13.11
CA THR A 220 -1.83 -5.16 -12.22
C THR A 220 -0.50 -5.35 -11.47
N GLY A 221 0.51 -4.49 -11.62
CA GLY A 221 1.83 -4.63 -10.97
C GLY A 221 2.48 -3.27 -10.72
N GLN A 222 3.81 -3.22 -10.55
CA GLN A 222 4.51 -1.94 -10.41
C GLN A 222 4.30 -1.06 -11.63
N THR A 223 3.97 0.21 -11.39
CA THR A 223 4.18 1.27 -12.39
C THR A 223 5.67 1.28 -12.74
N LYS A 224 6.01 1.09 -14.02
CA LYS A 224 7.41 1.03 -14.42
C LYS A 224 8.01 2.44 -14.43
N PRO A 225 9.33 2.56 -14.18
CA PRO A 225 10.02 3.83 -14.38
C PRO A 225 9.77 4.40 -15.77
N ARG A 226 9.82 5.73 -15.88
CA ARG A 226 9.66 6.42 -17.17
C ARG A 226 10.63 5.90 -18.22
N GLY A 227 10.09 5.64 -19.41
CA GLY A 227 10.78 5.04 -20.54
C GLY A 227 10.80 3.50 -20.56
N ARG A 228 10.21 2.81 -19.57
CA ARG A 228 10.23 1.34 -19.47
C ARG A 228 8.86 0.68 -19.63
N GLU A 229 7.81 1.47 -19.80
CA GLU A 229 6.49 0.92 -20.15
C GLU A 229 6.52 0.34 -21.57
N VAL A 230 5.75 -0.73 -21.80
CA VAL A 230 5.74 -1.40 -23.12
C VAL A 230 5.29 -0.42 -24.20
N GLU A 231 4.31 0.42 -23.90
CA GLU A 231 3.79 1.45 -24.80
C GLU A 231 4.81 2.56 -25.05
N GLU A 232 5.62 2.93 -24.05
CA GLU A 232 6.67 3.95 -24.20
C GLU A 232 7.84 3.41 -25.02
N ILE A 233 8.22 2.15 -24.81
CA ILE A 233 9.23 1.44 -25.61
C ILE A 233 8.73 1.31 -27.05
N GLU A 234 7.48 0.91 -27.24
CA GLU A 234 6.88 0.77 -28.56
C GLU A 234 6.75 2.12 -29.26
N LYS A 235 6.34 3.18 -28.56
CA LYS A 235 6.31 4.56 -29.10
C LYS A 235 7.70 5.04 -29.54
N ARG A 236 8.77 4.62 -28.84
CA ARG A 236 10.16 4.90 -29.26
C ARG A 236 10.61 4.07 -30.47
N ARG A 237 10.05 2.86 -30.64
CA ARG A 237 10.36 1.98 -31.79
C ARG A 237 9.57 2.37 -33.04
N ARG A 238 8.42 3.00 -32.88
CA ARG A 238 7.61 3.52 -33.98
C ARG A 238 8.21 4.84 -34.49
N PRO A 239 8.14 5.09 -35.81
CA PRO A 239 8.49 6.40 -36.36
C PRO A 239 7.57 7.48 -35.73
N PRO A 240 8.03 8.75 -35.63
CA PRO A 240 7.21 9.83 -35.09
C PRO A 240 5.87 9.95 -35.83
N ASP A 241 4.83 10.36 -35.11
CA ASP A 241 3.51 10.56 -35.71
C ASP A 241 3.62 11.52 -36.92
N GLY A 242 3.13 11.07 -38.08
CA GLY A 242 3.23 11.79 -39.36
C GLY A 242 4.41 11.40 -40.25
N TRP A 243 5.34 10.56 -39.79
CA TRP A 243 6.47 10.09 -40.61
C TRP A 243 6.11 8.80 -41.35
N ARG A 244 6.24 8.83 -42.69
CA ARG A 244 6.14 7.61 -43.52
C ARG A 244 7.47 6.86 -43.46
N VAL A 245 7.44 5.57 -43.12
CA VAL A 245 8.63 4.71 -43.26
C VAL A 245 8.93 4.55 -44.74
N ILE A 246 9.98 5.20 -45.24
CA ILE A 246 10.47 5.02 -46.61
C ILE A 246 11.55 3.94 -46.55
N GLY A 247 11.18 2.68 -46.81
CA GLY A 247 12.07 1.51 -46.76
C GLY A 247 11.35 0.22 -47.13
N SER A 248 12.06 -0.70 -47.81
CA SER A 248 11.52 -1.70 -48.75
C SER A 248 10.53 -2.71 -48.17
N ARG A 249 9.28 -2.64 -48.64
CA ARG A 249 8.35 -3.76 -48.66
C ARG A 249 8.19 -4.37 -50.07
N GLU A 250 9.18 -4.14 -50.93
CA GLU A 250 9.39 -4.91 -52.18
C GLU A 250 10.19 -6.18 -51.86
N SER A 251 9.57 -7.10 -51.14
CA SER A 251 9.87 -8.54 -51.26
C SER A 251 8.62 -9.40 -51.10
N THR A 252 7.43 -8.78 -51.07
CA THR A 252 6.18 -9.49 -51.40
C THR A 252 6.05 -9.58 -52.92
N SER A 253 6.99 -10.27 -53.54
CA SER A 253 6.81 -10.79 -54.89
C SER A 253 7.15 -12.28 -54.89
N ARG A 254 6.10 -13.07 -55.16
CA ARG A 254 6.11 -14.45 -55.66
C ARG A 254 6.43 -15.55 -54.64
N ASP A 255 5.38 -16.21 -54.17
CA ASP A 255 5.05 -17.50 -54.79
C ASP A 255 3.54 -17.72 -54.86
N ARG A 256 3.16 -18.46 -55.90
CA ARG A 256 1.87 -18.57 -56.58
C ARG A 256 0.74 -19.16 -55.74
#